data_AF-A0A0R2M064-F1
#
_entry.id   AF-A0A0R2M064-F1
#
_cell.length_a   1.000
_cell.length_b   1.000
_cell.length_c   1.000
_cell.angle_alpha   90.00
_cell.angle_beta   90.00
_cell.angle_gamma   90.00
#
_symmetry.space_group_name_H-M   'P 1'
#
loop_
_entity.id
_entity.type
_entity.pdbx_description
1 polymer ?
#
loop_
_entity_poly.entity_id
_entity_poly.type
_entity_poly.pdbx_seq_one_letter_code
_entity_poly.pdbx_strand_id
1 'polypeptide(L)'
;MTTMVAFTMLGGTIVPSVTASAAKKTGYSRIRKTSLAHDKYKVKNTKGKTYKMTGKAKNIKLKTNHYLKNYKKNKWIRTKSTLIKHKGNWMLYYYMTPMTKKKHEGGWVKLTDMKPVKTHKASKYVMADFDTWYRGLSTKQRNQYYQLVRDGDNTDAEHELSSYAGWLQ
;
A
#
# COMPACT_ATOMS: atom_id res chain seq x y z
N MET A 1 -43.08 -54.96 -42.35
CA MET A 1 -42.66 -53.55 -42.57
C MET A 1 -42.71 -52.82 -41.24
N THR A 2 -41.91 -51.75 -41.11
CA THR A 2 -41.92 -50.74 -40.03
C THR A 2 -40.92 -51.04 -38.89
N THR A 3 -39.94 -50.23 -38.49
CA THR A 3 -39.18 -49.09 -39.05
C THR A 3 -37.94 -48.98 -38.15
N MET A 4 -36.74 -48.84 -38.70
CA MET A 4 -35.54 -48.52 -37.91
C MET A 4 -35.63 -47.09 -37.40
N VAL A 5 -35.45 -46.87 -36.09
CA VAL A 5 -35.21 -45.52 -35.53
C VAL A 5 -33.71 -45.32 -35.46
N ALA A 6 -33.20 -44.43 -36.31
CA ALA A 6 -31.81 -44.00 -36.34
C ALA A 6 -31.49 -43.10 -35.14
N PHE A 7 -30.52 -43.50 -34.32
CA PHE A 7 -29.88 -42.62 -33.35
C PHE A 7 -28.87 -41.73 -34.07
N THR A 8 -29.19 -40.45 -34.23
CA THR A 8 -28.23 -39.42 -34.62
C THR A 8 -27.50 -38.91 -33.38
N MET A 9 -26.24 -39.33 -33.20
CA MET A 9 -25.35 -38.70 -32.22
C MET A 9 -24.78 -37.40 -32.81
N LEU A 10 -25.36 -36.26 -32.42
CA LEU A 10 -24.74 -34.95 -32.63
C LEU A 10 -23.67 -34.75 -31.56
N GLY A 11 -22.40 -34.84 -31.97
CA GLY A 11 -21.24 -34.55 -31.16
C GLY A 11 -21.21 -33.08 -30.72
N GLY A 12 -21.53 -32.84 -29.44
CA GLY A 12 -21.29 -31.57 -28.77
C GLY A 12 -20.01 -31.64 -27.94
N THR A 13 -19.00 -30.87 -28.30
CA THR A 13 -17.82 -30.67 -27.45
C THR A 13 -18.28 -30.00 -26.16
N ILE A 14 -18.23 -30.75 -25.05
CA ILE A 14 -18.55 -30.23 -23.71
C ILE A 14 -17.38 -29.31 -23.30
N VAL A 15 -17.42 -28.04 -23.68
CA VAL A 15 -16.51 -27.04 -23.10
C VAL A 15 -16.94 -26.82 -21.64
N PRO A 16 -16.10 -27.15 -20.64
CA PRO A 16 -16.46 -26.87 -19.26
C PRO A 16 -16.66 -25.36 -19.12
N SER A 17 -17.87 -24.96 -18.74
CA SER A 17 -18.17 -23.57 -18.43
C SER A 17 -17.33 -23.17 -17.22
N VAL A 18 -16.21 -22.50 -17.45
CA VAL A 18 -15.46 -21.83 -16.39
C VAL A 18 -16.33 -20.67 -15.92
N THR A 19 -17.18 -20.94 -14.92
CA THR A 19 -17.90 -19.88 -14.21
C THR A 19 -16.86 -18.97 -13.58
N ALA A 20 -16.63 -17.82 -14.21
CA ALA A 20 -15.74 -16.80 -13.69
C ALA A 20 -16.30 -16.31 -12.36
N SER A 21 -15.73 -16.79 -11.25
CA SER A 21 -16.09 -16.31 -9.92
C SER A 21 -15.64 -14.85 -9.82
N ALA A 22 -16.59 -13.93 -9.83
CA ALA A 22 -16.32 -12.52 -9.64
C ALA A 22 -15.60 -12.33 -8.29
N ALA A 23 -14.37 -11.81 -8.32
CA ALA A 23 -13.59 -11.61 -7.11
C ALA A 23 -14.32 -10.65 -6.15
N LYS A 24 -14.67 -11.14 -4.96
CA LYS A 24 -15.32 -10.33 -3.91
C LYS A 24 -14.55 -9.02 -3.67
N LYS A 25 -15.26 -7.89 -3.67
CA LYS A 25 -14.69 -6.57 -3.38
C LYS A 25 -14.21 -6.53 -1.93
N THR A 26 -12.95 -6.19 -1.72
CA THR A 26 -12.32 -6.15 -0.38
C THR A 26 -12.52 -4.82 0.33
N GLY A 27 -12.92 -3.77 -0.40
CA GLY A 27 -12.98 -2.40 0.10
C GLY A 27 -11.62 -1.68 0.13
N TYR A 28 -10.56 -2.32 -0.38
CA TYR A 28 -9.24 -1.73 -0.48
C TYR A 28 -8.81 -1.52 -1.93
N SER A 29 -8.24 -0.35 -2.20
CA SER A 29 -7.53 -0.07 -3.45
C SER A 29 -6.18 0.60 -3.16
N ARG A 30 -5.31 0.67 -4.16
CA ARG A 30 -4.03 1.38 -4.08
C ARG A 30 -3.73 2.13 -5.36
N ILE A 31 -2.76 3.04 -5.25
CA ILE A 31 -2.05 3.59 -6.41
C ILE A 31 -0.88 2.69 -6.81
N ARG A 32 -0.06 3.16 -7.75
CA ARG A 32 1.21 2.51 -8.12
C ARG A 32 2.14 2.36 -6.91
N LYS A 33 3.07 1.42 -7.00
CA LYS A 33 4.13 1.24 -6.00
C LYS A 33 5.33 2.02 -6.48
N THR A 34 5.87 2.89 -5.65
CA THR A 34 7.05 3.70 -5.98
C THR A 34 8.23 3.14 -5.22
N SER A 35 9.34 2.89 -5.90
CA SER A 35 10.61 2.55 -5.23
C SER A 35 11.15 3.80 -4.55
N LEU A 36 11.70 3.65 -3.35
CA LEU A 36 12.23 4.76 -2.57
C LEU A 36 13.66 4.50 -2.18
N ALA A 37 14.39 5.59 -1.89
CA ALA A 37 15.66 5.51 -1.20
C ALA A 37 15.52 4.76 0.14
N HIS A 38 16.56 4.01 0.47
CA HIS A 38 16.60 3.14 1.63
C HIS A 38 16.83 3.92 2.92
N ASP A 39 15.81 3.97 3.77
CA ASP A 39 15.87 4.62 5.07
C ASP A 39 15.58 3.65 6.21
N LYS A 40 16.19 3.91 7.37
CA LYS A 40 16.09 3.07 8.56
C LYS A 40 14.91 3.50 9.42
N TYR A 41 14.09 2.53 9.82
CA TYR A 41 12.91 2.72 10.66
C TYR A 41 12.92 1.81 11.89
N LYS A 42 12.15 2.19 12.90
CA LYS A 42 11.79 1.39 14.07
C LYS A 42 10.28 1.42 14.27
N VAL A 43 9.75 0.46 15.03
CA VAL A 43 8.33 0.45 15.40
C VAL A 43 8.00 1.66 16.26
N LYS A 44 6.91 2.37 15.93
CA LYS A 44 6.30 3.42 16.75
C LYS A 44 5.05 2.89 17.45
N ASN A 45 4.14 2.28 16.68
CA ASN A 45 2.88 1.76 17.20
C ASN A 45 2.95 0.23 17.34
N THR A 46 2.90 -0.25 18.58
CA THR A 46 2.98 -1.69 18.86
C THR A 46 1.70 -2.44 18.53
N LYS A 47 0.57 -1.74 18.36
CA LYS A 47 -0.69 -2.31 17.86
C LYS A 47 -0.69 -2.47 16.33
N GLY A 48 0.29 -1.87 15.64
CA GLY A 48 0.44 -1.96 14.20
C GLY A 48 0.83 -3.37 13.73
N LYS A 49 0.67 -3.59 12.43
CA LYS A 49 0.92 -4.86 11.76
C LYS A 49 1.63 -4.61 10.44
N THR A 50 2.40 -5.60 9.99
CA THR A 50 2.84 -5.67 8.60
C THR A 50 1.85 -6.54 7.81
N TYR A 51 1.76 -6.30 6.50
CA TYR A 51 0.81 -6.97 5.63
C TYR A 51 1.48 -7.50 4.37
N LYS A 52 1.10 -8.72 3.97
CA LYS A 52 1.24 -9.18 2.59
C LYS A 52 0.11 -8.56 1.76
N MET A 53 0.48 -7.95 0.64
CA MET A 53 -0.47 -7.30 -0.26
C MET A 53 -0.58 -8.08 -1.55
N THR A 54 -1.78 -8.54 -1.89
CA THR A 54 -2.08 -9.29 -3.11
C THR A 54 -3.28 -8.68 -3.85
N GLY A 55 -3.57 -9.17 -5.06
CA GLY A 55 -4.69 -8.69 -5.88
C GLY A 55 -4.37 -7.48 -6.76
N LYS A 56 -5.37 -7.09 -7.56
CA LYS A 56 -5.27 -5.97 -8.52
C LYS A 56 -5.38 -4.62 -7.80
N ALA A 57 -4.83 -3.55 -8.37
CA ALA A 57 -4.76 -2.23 -7.72
C ALA A 57 -6.13 -1.69 -7.25
N LYS A 58 -7.20 -1.93 -8.02
CA LYS A 58 -8.58 -1.51 -7.68
C LYS A 58 -9.28 -2.43 -6.65
N ASN A 59 -8.68 -3.58 -6.29
CA ASN A 59 -9.26 -4.56 -5.36
C ASN A 59 -8.15 -5.39 -4.69
N ILE A 60 -7.37 -4.77 -3.80
CA ILE A 60 -6.24 -5.43 -3.12
C ILE A 60 -6.70 -6.18 -1.86
N LYS A 61 -5.94 -7.18 -1.42
CA LYS A 61 -6.10 -7.85 -0.13
C LYS A 61 -4.89 -7.55 0.75
N LEU A 62 -5.13 -7.18 2.01
CA LEU A 62 -4.09 -7.03 3.03
C LEU A 62 -4.20 -8.19 4.03
N LYS A 63 -3.35 -9.20 3.88
CA LYS A 63 -3.24 -10.30 4.84
C LYS A 63 -2.18 -9.94 5.87
N THR A 64 -2.51 -10.02 7.16
CA THR A 64 -1.52 -9.78 8.23
C THR A 64 -0.35 -10.74 8.04
N ASN A 65 0.87 -10.20 8.05
CA ASN A 65 2.11 -10.96 8.02
C ASN A 65 2.67 -11.10 9.45
N HIS A 66 2.98 -9.97 10.08
CA HIS A 66 3.58 -9.92 11.41
C HIS A 66 2.96 -8.84 12.30
N TYR A 67 2.93 -9.06 13.61
CA TYR A 67 2.54 -8.05 14.61
C TYR A 67 3.75 -7.24 15.06
N LEU A 68 3.68 -5.91 14.98
CA LEU A 68 4.84 -5.04 15.27
C LEU A 68 5.28 -5.08 16.74
N LYS A 69 4.40 -5.45 17.68
CA LYS A 69 4.77 -5.65 19.10
C LYS A 69 5.93 -6.63 19.29
N ASN A 70 6.13 -7.58 18.37
CA ASN A 70 7.20 -8.59 18.47
C ASN A 70 8.55 -8.07 17.93
N TYR A 71 8.59 -6.88 17.33
CA TYR A 71 9.77 -6.37 16.61
C TYR A 71 10.19 -4.96 17.06
N LYS A 72 9.85 -4.56 18.30
CA LYS A 72 10.11 -3.20 18.82
C LYS A 72 11.58 -2.80 18.78
N LYS A 73 12.48 -3.77 19.01
CA LYS A 73 13.94 -3.55 19.03
C LYS A 73 14.58 -3.63 17.64
N ASN A 74 13.86 -4.13 16.63
CA ASN A 74 14.39 -4.38 15.31
C ASN A 74 14.42 -3.09 14.47
N LYS A 75 15.47 -2.97 13.66
CA LYS A 75 15.54 -1.96 12.60
C LYS A 75 14.99 -2.54 11.31
N TRP A 76 14.23 -1.71 10.62
CA TRP A 76 13.62 -2.00 9.33
C TRP A 76 14.18 -1.04 8.28
N ILE A 77 14.17 -1.46 7.02
CA ILE A 77 14.59 -0.66 5.88
C ILE A 77 13.36 -0.43 5.01
N ARG A 78 13.04 0.83 4.73
CA ARG A 78 12.02 1.21 3.75
C ARG A 78 12.59 1.00 2.35
N THR A 79 11.83 0.38 1.47
CA THR A 79 12.26 0.19 0.06
C THR A 79 11.23 0.66 -0.96
N LYS A 80 9.94 0.70 -0.58
CA LYS A 80 8.85 1.13 -1.48
C LYS A 80 7.77 1.89 -0.71
N SER A 81 6.97 2.67 -1.43
CA SER A 81 5.75 3.30 -0.92
C SER A 81 4.55 3.04 -1.82
N THR A 82 3.36 3.17 -1.25
CA THR A 82 2.09 3.27 -1.98
C THR A 82 1.01 3.86 -1.08
N LEU A 83 0.07 4.61 -1.65
CA LEU A 83 -1.15 5.00 -0.95
C LEU A 83 -2.19 3.89 -1.08
N ILE A 84 -2.82 3.52 0.04
CA ILE A 84 -3.92 2.55 0.10
C ILE A 84 -5.18 3.27 0.57
N LYS A 85 -6.27 3.10 -0.19
CA LYS A 85 -7.61 3.55 0.18
C LYS A 85 -8.31 2.45 0.95
N HIS A 86 -8.94 2.81 2.06
CA HIS A 86 -9.87 1.95 2.78
C HIS A 86 -11.00 2.79 3.34
N LYS A 87 -12.25 2.40 3.06
CA LYS A 87 -13.46 3.12 3.52
C LYS A 87 -13.38 4.63 3.24
N GLY A 88 -13.01 5.01 2.02
CA GLY A 88 -12.90 6.42 1.61
C GLY A 88 -11.58 7.11 1.95
N ASN A 89 -10.76 6.55 2.85
CA ASN A 89 -9.59 7.23 3.40
C ASN A 89 -8.28 6.68 2.86
N TRP A 90 -7.40 7.56 2.41
CA TRP A 90 -6.07 7.25 1.94
C TRP A 90 -5.06 7.27 3.08
N MET A 91 -4.18 6.27 3.09
CA MET A 91 -3.07 6.16 4.03
C MET A 91 -1.82 5.71 3.29
N LEU A 92 -0.69 6.34 3.60
CA LEU A 92 0.60 5.95 3.07
C LEU A 92 1.12 4.71 3.77
N TYR A 93 1.49 3.73 2.95
CA TYR A 93 2.15 2.51 3.38
C TYR A 93 3.55 2.46 2.82
N TYR A 94 4.46 1.95 3.64
CA TYR A 94 5.81 1.59 3.24
C TYR A 94 5.97 0.09 3.20
N TYR A 95 6.70 -0.39 2.19
CA TYR A 95 7.23 -1.74 2.22
C TYR A 95 8.52 -1.73 3.01
N MET A 96 8.50 -2.43 4.15
CA MET A 96 9.61 -2.53 5.08
C MET A 96 10.22 -3.91 5.00
N THR A 97 11.54 -3.97 4.86
CA THR A 97 12.31 -5.21 4.97
C THR A 97 13.11 -5.20 6.27
N PRO A 98 13.27 -6.35 6.94
CA PRO A 98 14.12 -6.39 8.12
C PRO A 98 15.57 -6.18 7.73
N MET A 99 16.30 -5.41 8.53
CA MET A 99 17.74 -5.19 8.33
C MET A 99 18.55 -6.48 8.49
N THR A 100 18.08 -7.38 9.36
CA THR A 100 18.69 -8.70 9.56
C THR A 100 17.95 -9.75 8.74
N LYS A 101 18.59 -10.28 7.69
CA LYS A 101 18.01 -11.27 6.75
C LYS A 101 17.49 -12.56 7.41
N LYS A 102 17.95 -12.90 8.62
CA LYS A 102 17.69 -14.19 9.29
C LYS A 102 16.40 -14.27 10.12
N LYS A 103 15.58 -13.21 10.27
CA LYS A 103 14.56 -13.18 11.34
C LYS A 103 13.09 -13.13 10.93
N HIS A 104 12.71 -12.71 9.71
CA HIS A 104 11.31 -12.66 9.23
C HIS A 104 11.21 -12.04 7.82
N GLU A 105 10.03 -12.14 7.19
CA GLU A 105 9.74 -11.57 5.88
C GLU A 105 9.39 -10.07 5.98
N GLY A 106 9.67 -9.33 4.91
CA GLY A 106 9.21 -7.94 4.77
C GLY A 106 7.69 -7.82 4.67
N GLY A 107 7.19 -6.59 4.72
CA GLY A 107 5.76 -6.36 4.57
C GLY A 107 5.38 -4.89 4.46
N TRP A 108 4.16 -4.65 4.00
CA TRP A 108 3.57 -3.33 3.94
C TRP A 108 3.10 -2.91 5.32
N VAL A 109 3.44 -1.70 5.73
CA VAL A 109 3.08 -1.14 7.04
C VAL A 109 2.67 0.31 6.87
N LYS A 110 1.70 0.77 7.67
CA LYS A 110 1.31 2.18 7.67
C LYS A 110 2.50 3.03 8.09
N LEU A 111 2.68 4.17 7.44
CA LEU A 111 3.72 5.14 7.83
C LEU A 111 3.60 5.47 9.32
N THR A 112 2.36 5.70 9.79
CA THR A 112 2.06 6.07 11.19
C THR A 112 2.45 5.02 12.23
N ASP A 113 2.62 3.75 11.83
CA ASP A 113 3.00 2.66 12.75
C ASP A 113 4.52 2.50 12.90
N MET A 114 5.30 3.07 12.00
CA MET A 114 6.77 3.11 12.05
C MET A 114 7.24 4.50 12.43
N LYS A 115 8.51 4.67 12.77
CA LYS A 115 9.18 5.98 12.84
C LYS A 115 10.58 5.87 12.27
N PRO A 116 11.06 6.87 11.52
CA PRO A 116 12.43 6.87 11.03
C PRO A 116 13.41 6.92 12.22
N VAL A 117 14.60 6.33 12.03
CA VAL A 117 15.67 6.30 13.04
C VAL A 117 16.45 7.60 13.06
N LYS A 118 16.65 8.21 11.88
CA LYS A 118 17.17 9.57 11.73
C LYS A 118 16.00 10.45 11.33
N THR A 119 15.81 11.56 12.05
CA THR A 119 14.82 12.59 11.72
C THR A 119 15.51 13.93 11.73
N HIS A 120 15.28 14.72 10.70
CA HIS A 120 15.58 16.14 10.69
C HIS A 120 14.34 16.89 11.15
N LYS A 121 14.49 17.67 12.23
CA LYS A 121 13.45 18.61 12.66
C LYS A 121 13.49 19.81 11.73
N ALA A 122 12.32 20.42 11.52
CA ALA A 122 12.28 21.72 10.87
C ALA A 122 13.13 22.73 11.67
N SER A 123 13.98 23.47 10.97
CA SER A 123 14.71 24.63 11.47
C SER A 123 14.52 25.78 10.49
N LYS A 124 15.04 26.98 10.82
CA LYS A 124 14.91 28.18 9.95
C LYS A 124 15.32 27.94 8.49
N TYR A 125 16.24 27.00 8.24
CA TYR A 125 16.79 26.70 6.92
C TYR A 125 16.55 25.26 6.46
N VAL A 126 15.88 24.43 7.27
CA VAL A 126 15.70 23.00 6.98
C VAL A 126 14.24 22.65 7.16
N MET A 127 13.59 22.17 6.10
CA MET A 127 12.20 21.69 6.18
C MET A 127 12.13 20.41 7.03
N ALA A 128 10.96 20.13 7.62
CA ALA A 128 10.73 18.84 8.26
C ALA A 128 10.79 17.71 7.22
N ASP A 129 11.38 16.57 7.58
CA ASP A 129 11.31 15.37 6.74
C ASP A 129 9.85 15.05 6.39
N PHE A 130 9.60 14.61 5.16
CA PHE A 130 8.28 14.22 4.65
C PHE A 130 7.49 13.34 5.63
N ASP A 131 8.18 12.40 6.29
CA ASP A 131 7.61 11.49 7.28
C ASP A 131 7.02 12.21 8.49
N THR A 132 7.68 13.28 8.95
CA THR A 132 7.24 14.10 10.08
C THR A 132 6.01 14.91 9.67
N TRP A 133 6.06 15.54 8.51
CA TRP A 133 4.93 16.30 7.94
C TRP A 133 3.69 15.41 7.73
N TYR A 134 3.82 14.27 7.05
CA TYR A 134 2.70 13.38 6.72
C TYR A 134 1.95 12.86 7.96
N ARG A 135 2.67 12.68 9.09
CA ARG A 135 2.06 12.24 10.36
C ARG A 135 1.15 13.29 10.96
N GLY A 136 1.47 14.57 10.78
CA GLY A 136 0.67 15.70 11.24
C GLY A 136 -0.64 15.88 10.45
N LEU A 137 -0.73 15.31 9.24
CA LEU A 137 -1.91 15.48 8.39
C LEU A 137 -3.16 14.78 8.96
N SER A 138 -4.27 15.49 8.91
CA SER A 138 -5.62 14.96 9.07
C SER A 138 -6.00 14.01 7.93
N THR A 139 -7.09 13.26 8.12
CA THR A 139 -7.63 12.38 7.07
C THR A 139 -7.99 13.14 5.79
N LYS A 140 -8.58 14.35 5.91
CA LYS A 140 -8.92 15.20 4.76
C LYS A 140 -7.66 15.62 4.00
N GLN A 141 -6.62 16.06 4.70
CA GLN A 141 -5.34 16.43 4.09
C GLN A 141 -4.64 15.25 3.41
N ARG A 142 -4.70 14.04 4.00
CA ARG A 142 -4.16 12.82 3.34
C ARG A 142 -4.92 12.45 2.07
N ASN A 143 -6.24 12.67 2.04
CA ASN A 143 -7.05 12.47 0.84
C ASN A 143 -6.74 13.51 -0.24
N GLN A 144 -6.42 14.76 0.14
CA GLN A 144 -5.93 15.79 -0.78
C GLN A 144 -4.54 15.44 -1.33
N TYR A 145 -3.62 14.97 -0.48
CA TYR A 145 -2.31 14.49 -0.92
C TYR A 145 -2.42 13.38 -1.98
N TYR A 146 -3.40 12.48 -1.86
CA TYR A 146 -3.68 11.51 -2.92
C TYR A 146 -4.02 12.17 -4.26
N GLN A 147 -4.83 13.23 -4.27
CA GLN A 147 -5.16 13.95 -5.51
C GLN A 147 -3.89 14.51 -6.12
N LEU A 148 -3.03 15.17 -5.33
CA LEU A 148 -1.74 15.69 -5.80
C LEU A 148 -0.83 14.60 -6.37
N VAL A 149 -0.73 13.42 -5.73
CA VAL A 149 0.08 12.30 -6.25
C VAL A 149 -0.52 11.67 -7.51
N ARG A 150 -1.85 11.71 -7.65
CA ARG A 150 -2.56 11.20 -8.83
C ARG A 150 -2.41 12.17 -10.01
N ASP A 151 -2.54 13.47 -9.75
CA ASP A 151 -2.58 14.53 -10.73
C ASP A 151 -1.14 14.96 -11.12
N GLY A 152 -0.18 14.86 -10.19
CA GLY A 152 1.26 15.10 -10.37
C GLY A 152 2.06 13.91 -10.91
N ASP A 153 1.43 12.98 -11.64
CA ASP A 153 2.16 12.09 -12.57
C ASP A 153 2.69 12.86 -13.80
N ASN A 154 2.38 14.16 -13.89
CA ASN A 154 3.12 15.16 -14.64
C ASN A 154 4.04 15.93 -13.66
N THR A 155 5.31 15.53 -13.62
CA THR A 155 6.50 16.32 -13.21
C THR A 155 6.48 17.05 -11.84
N ASP A 156 7.44 16.73 -10.98
CA ASP A 156 8.01 17.62 -9.94
C ASP A 156 7.24 17.81 -8.62
N ALA A 157 6.36 16.88 -8.26
CA ALA A 157 5.57 16.91 -7.02
C ALA A 157 6.38 16.98 -5.70
N GLU A 158 7.71 16.80 -5.73
CA GLU A 158 8.56 17.00 -4.53
C GLU A 158 8.87 18.48 -4.26
N HIS A 159 8.84 19.35 -5.29
CA HIS A 159 9.13 20.78 -5.13
C HIS A 159 7.86 21.60 -4.77
N GLU A 160 6.69 21.21 -5.29
CA GLU A 160 5.43 21.92 -5.03
C GLU A 160 4.81 21.64 -3.65
N LEU A 161 5.17 20.56 -2.98
CA LEU A 161 4.65 20.27 -1.63
C LEU A 161 5.37 21.07 -0.52
N SER A 162 6.54 21.63 -0.82
CA SER A 162 7.26 22.58 0.03
C SER A 162 6.53 23.93 0.12
N SER A 163 5.93 24.40 -0.98
CA SER A 163 5.22 25.69 -0.99
C SER A 163 3.91 25.64 -0.18
N TYR A 164 3.24 24.49 -0.09
CA TYR A 164 2.03 24.32 0.73
C TYR A 164 2.29 24.21 2.23
N ALA A 165 3.50 23.84 2.65
CA ALA A 165 3.88 23.85 4.07
C ALA A 165 4.08 25.28 4.63
N GLY A 166 4.19 26.28 3.75
CA GLY A 166 4.26 27.70 4.11
C GLY A 166 2.93 28.32 4.57
N TRP A 167 1.79 27.62 4.42
CA TRP A 167 0.46 28.13 4.77
C TRP A 167 -0.06 27.65 6.14
N LEU A 168 0.79 27.03 6.96
CA LEU A 168 0.47 26.66 8.34
C LEU A 168 1.23 27.53 9.37
N GLN A 169 1.38 28.82 9.05
CA GLN A 169 1.60 29.87 10.06
C GLN A 169 0.26 30.42 10.53
#